data_AF-A0A4R3LD81-F1
#
_entry.id   AF-A0A4R3LD81-F1
#
_cell.length_a   1.000
_cell.length_b   1.000
_cell.length_c   1.000
_cell.angle_alpha   90.00
_cell.angle_beta   90.00
_cell.angle_gamma   90.00
#
_symmetry.space_group_name_H-M   'P 1'
#
loop_
_entity.id
_entity.type
_entity.pdbx_description
1 polymer ?
#
loop_
_entity_poly.entity_id
_entity_poly.type
_entity_poly.pdbx_seq_one_letter_code
_entity_poly.pdbx_strand_id
1 'polypeptide(L)'
;MKRFHVHLHVQDLDQSIAFYSRLFAAAPVRVERDYAKWMLDDPRLNFAISTRGAAPGGDHLGFQVDEASELGELKARAQAADMALLDEGATTCCYARSEKHWVTDPQGIAWEHFHTLGDIAVFREADAASGACCAAACC
;
A
#
# COMPACT_ATOMS: atom_id res chain seq x y z
N MET A 1 -5.92 12.70 10.11
CA MET A 1 -5.20 12.03 11.23
C MET A 1 -4.41 10.87 10.63
N LYS A 2 -3.27 10.46 11.21
CA LYS A 2 -2.43 9.39 10.63
C LYS A 2 -2.83 8.00 11.13
N ARG A 3 -2.93 7.01 10.25
CA ARG A 3 -3.35 5.63 10.55
C ARG A 3 -2.18 4.71 10.25
N PHE A 4 -1.80 3.88 11.21
CA PHE A 4 -0.68 2.98 11.00
C PHE A 4 -1.03 1.94 9.94
N HIS A 5 -0.10 1.68 9.02
CA HIS A 5 -0.28 0.73 7.93
C HIS A 5 0.71 -0.42 8.08
N VAL A 6 0.23 -1.64 7.88
CA VAL A 6 1.04 -2.85 7.83
C VAL A 6 0.53 -3.72 6.70
N HIS A 7 1.45 -4.18 5.85
CA HIS A 7 1.16 -5.24 4.89
C HIS A 7 2.02 -6.46 5.19
N LEU A 8 1.36 -7.62 5.37
CA LEU A 8 2.02 -8.91 5.49
C LEU A 8 1.81 -9.80 4.26
N HIS A 9 2.82 -10.60 3.95
CA HIS A 9 2.66 -11.74 3.06
C HIS A 9 2.20 -12.98 3.83
N VAL A 10 1.22 -13.68 3.27
CA VAL A 10 0.66 -14.91 3.83
C VAL A 10 0.64 -16.01 2.78
N GLN A 11 0.72 -17.28 3.22
CA GLN A 11 0.65 -18.42 2.30
C GLN A 11 -0.78 -18.74 1.88
N ASP A 12 -1.70 -18.72 2.85
CA ASP A 12 -3.10 -19.07 2.69
C ASP A 12 -3.97 -17.87 3.11
N LEU A 13 -4.64 -17.27 2.14
CA LEU A 13 -5.44 -16.07 2.35
C LEU A 13 -6.67 -16.37 3.22
N ASP A 14 -7.40 -17.45 2.94
CA ASP A 14 -8.64 -17.77 3.62
C ASP A 14 -8.39 -18.14 5.09
N GLN A 15 -7.34 -18.93 5.34
CA GLN A 15 -6.90 -19.24 6.70
C GLN A 15 -6.53 -17.96 7.47
N SER A 16 -5.79 -17.06 6.81
CA SER A 16 -5.35 -15.81 7.42
C SER A 16 -6.50 -14.83 7.67
N ILE A 17 -7.46 -14.70 6.74
CA ILE A 17 -8.68 -13.92 6.93
C ILE A 17 -9.44 -14.42 8.15
N ALA A 18 -9.63 -15.74 8.27
CA ALA A 18 -10.33 -16.34 9.41
C ALA A 18 -9.61 -16.08 10.74
N PHE A 19 -8.28 -16.07 10.75
CA PHE A 19 -7.48 -15.75 11.93
C PHE A 19 -7.58 -14.27 12.31
N TYR A 20 -7.25 -13.35 11.40
CA TYR A 20 -7.21 -11.91 11.68
C TYR A 20 -8.59 -11.34 11.98
N SER A 21 -9.65 -11.86 11.35
CA SER A 21 -11.00 -11.40 11.66
C SER A 21 -11.42 -11.73 13.10
N ARG A 22 -10.94 -12.87 13.63
CA ARG A 22 -11.13 -13.23 15.04
C ARG A 22 -10.24 -12.40 15.96
N LEU A 23 -8.97 -12.21 15.58
CA LEU A 23 -8.01 -11.42 16.36
C LEU A 23 -8.47 -9.96 16.54
N PHE A 24 -8.97 -9.35 15.47
CA PHE A 24 -9.44 -7.96 15.47
C PHE A 24 -10.91 -7.81 15.86
N ALA A 25 -11.63 -8.92 16.04
CA ALA A 25 -13.08 -8.94 16.20
C ALA A 25 -13.81 -8.10 15.13
N ALA A 26 -13.30 -8.10 13.89
CA ALA A 26 -13.78 -7.28 12.79
C ALA A 26 -13.61 -8.01 11.45
N ALA A 27 -14.59 -7.87 10.56
CA ALA A 27 -14.47 -8.36 9.19
C ALA A 27 -13.55 -7.44 8.35
N PRO A 28 -12.86 -7.97 7.32
CA PRO A 28 -12.14 -7.13 6.38
C PRO A 28 -13.10 -6.19 5.65
N VAL A 29 -12.68 -4.95 5.43
CA VAL A 29 -13.42 -3.97 4.61
C VAL A 29 -13.26 -4.23 3.12
N ARG A 30 -12.26 -5.05 2.74
CA ARG A 30 -12.04 -5.48 1.36
C ARG A 30 -11.46 -6.88 1.32
N VAL A 31 -12.01 -7.70 0.42
CA VAL A 31 -11.51 -9.05 0.11
C VAL A 31 -11.46 -9.19 -1.40
N GLU A 32 -10.32 -9.64 -1.89
CA GLU A 32 -10.05 -9.98 -3.28
C GLU A 32 -9.39 -11.37 -3.31
N ARG A 33 -9.22 -11.96 -4.50
CA ARG A 33 -8.67 -13.31 -4.66
C ARG A 33 -7.30 -13.53 -3.98
N ASP A 34 -6.48 -12.47 -3.89
CA ASP A 34 -5.11 -12.53 -3.37
C ASP A 34 -4.80 -11.42 -2.35
N TYR A 35 -5.82 -10.76 -1.81
CA TYR A 35 -5.68 -9.61 -0.93
C TYR A 35 -6.86 -9.47 0.04
N ALA A 36 -6.58 -9.08 1.29
CA ALA A 36 -7.60 -8.64 2.22
C ALA A 36 -7.12 -7.45 3.05
N LYS A 37 -8.05 -6.56 3.43
CA LYS A 37 -7.77 -5.33 4.19
C LYS A 37 -8.75 -5.13 5.32
N TRP A 38 -8.26 -4.70 6.48
CA TRP A 38 -9.03 -4.23 7.63
C TRP A 38 -8.73 -2.76 7.88
N MET A 39 -9.74 -2.01 8.33
CA MET A 39 -9.64 -0.64 8.77
C MET A 39 -10.25 -0.56 10.18
N LEU A 40 -9.40 -0.46 11.20
CA LEU A 40 -9.80 -0.48 12.61
C LEU A 40 -9.64 0.90 13.21
N ASP A 41 -10.58 1.41 14.00
CA ASP A 41 -10.44 2.75 14.59
C ASP A 41 -9.75 2.75 15.97
N ASP A 42 -9.83 1.64 16.71
CA ASP A 42 -9.14 1.44 17.99
C ASP A 42 -8.60 -0.01 18.09
N PRO A 43 -7.29 -0.24 17.91
CA PRO A 43 -6.26 0.74 17.53
C PRO A 43 -6.44 1.24 16.09
N ARG A 44 -5.99 2.47 15.79
CA ARG A 44 -6.15 3.08 14.46
C ARG A 44 -5.21 2.47 13.42
N LEU A 45 -5.68 1.40 12.77
CA LEU A 45 -4.88 0.51 11.92
C LEU A 45 -5.50 0.39 10.51
N ASN A 46 -4.65 0.39 9.49
CA ASN A 46 -4.90 -0.18 8.17
C ASN A 46 -4.03 -1.44 8.10
N PHE A 47 -4.67 -2.61 8.07
CA PHE A 47 -3.97 -3.89 8.05
C PHE A 47 -4.29 -4.62 6.77
N ALA A 48 -3.26 -5.01 6.03
CA ALA A 48 -3.39 -5.70 4.77
C ALA A 48 -2.61 -7.02 4.76
N ILE A 49 -3.15 -8.01 4.07
CA ILE A 49 -2.45 -9.26 3.78
C ILE A 49 -2.57 -9.60 2.30
N SER A 50 -1.56 -10.25 1.74
CA SER A 50 -1.61 -10.78 0.37
C SER A 50 -0.81 -12.06 0.19
N THR A 51 -1.16 -12.83 -0.85
CA THR A 51 -0.42 -14.04 -1.28
C THR A 51 0.57 -13.75 -2.41
N ARG A 52 0.87 -12.48 -2.68
CA ARG A 52 1.70 -12.03 -3.82
C ARG A 52 3.21 -12.01 -3.53
N GLY A 53 3.62 -12.32 -2.31
CA GLY A 53 5.01 -12.27 -1.86
C GLY A 53 5.80 -13.55 -2.09
N ALA A 54 7.13 -13.43 -2.08
CA ALA A 54 8.03 -14.58 -2.20
C ALA A 54 8.10 -15.44 -0.93
N ALA A 55 7.94 -14.83 0.25
CA ALA A 55 7.96 -15.50 1.55
C ALA A 55 6.95 -14.86 2.51
N PRO A 56 6.38 -15.62 3.47
CA PRO A 56 5.50 -15.06 4.50
C PRO A 56 6.26 -14.18 5.47
N GLY A 57 5.60 -13.16 5.99
CA GLY A 57 6.19 -12.22 6.95
C GLY A 57 5.82 -10.78 6.65
N GLY A 58 6.55 -9.84 7.27
CA GLY A 58 6.41 -8.41 7.00
C GLY A 58 6.86 -8.09 5.58
N ASP A 59 6.00 -7.43 4.82
CA ASP A 59 6.34 -6.89 3.50
C ASP A 59 6.78 -5.43 3.66
N HIS A 60 5.89 -4.58 4.16
CA HIS A 60 6.19 -3.17 4.45
C HIS A 60 5.33 -2.61 5.58
N LEU A 61 5.81 -1.49 6.13
CA LEU A 61 5.13 -0.69 7.15
C LEU A 61 4.72 0.65 6.56
N GLY A 62 3.95 1.46 7.29
CA GLY A 62 3.60 2.77 6.76
C GLY A 62 2.62 3.60 7.57
N PHE A 63 2.22 4.71 6.95
CA PHE A 63 1.14 5.56 7.43
C PHE A 63 0.23 5.96 6.28
N GLN A 64 -1.05 5.64 6.45
CA GLN A 64 -2.12 6.25 5.67
C GLN A 64 -2.48 7.59 6.30
N VAL A 65 -2.65 8.61 5.47
CA VAL A 65 -3.15 9.93 5.90
C VAL A 65 -4.48 10.25 5.23
N ASP A 66 -5.21 11.19 5.84
CA ASP A 66 -6.52 11.61 5.33
C ASP A 66 -6.41 12.85 4.43
N GLU A 67 -5.29 13.59 4.49
CA GLU A 67 -5.08 14.85 3.78
C GLU A 67 -3.71 14.93 3.11
N ALA A 68 -3.62 15.59 1.96
CA ALA A 68 -2.36 15.78 1.22
C ALA A 68 -1.30 16.57 2.03
N SER A 69 -1.74 17.51 2.88
CA SER A 69 -0.84 18.26 3.77
C SER A 69 -0.15 17.34 4.79
N GLU A 70 -0.88 16.38 5.35
CA GLU A 70 -0.33 15.38 6.27
C GLU A 70 0.70 14.47 5.59
N LEU A 71 0.51 14.18 4.28
CA LEU A 71 1.48 13.43 3.47
C LEU A 71 2.76 14.25 3.26
N GLY A 72 2.62 15.54 2.98
CA GLY A 72 3.74 16.49 2.88
C GLY A 72 4.57 16.56 4.16
N GLU A 73 3.94 16.58 5.33
CA GLU A 73 4.64 16.52 6.62
C GLU A 73 5.45 15.23 6.80
N LEU A 74 4.88 14.08 6.41
CA LEU A 74 5.58 12.79 6.48
C LEU A 74 6.78 12.75 5.53
N LYS A 75 6.63 13.31 4.33
CA LYS A 75 7.72 13.43 3.36
C LYS A 75 8.88 14.28 3.89
N ALA A 76 8.58 15.43 4.48
CA ALA A 76 9.59 16.28 5.10
C ALA A 76 10.34 15.57 6.25
N ARG A 77 9.62 14.80 7.07
CA ARG A 77 10.25 13.98 8.14
C ARG A 77 11.14 12.87 7.58
N ALA A 78 10.71 12.18 6.53
CA ALA A 78 11.51 11.13 5.89
C ALA A 78 12.80 11.69 5.29
N GLN A 79 12.74 12.86 4.64
CA GLN A 79 13.91 13.56 4.11
C GLN A 79 14.87 13.99 5.24
N ALA A 80 14.33 14.47 6.36
CA ALA A 80 15.13 14.86 7.53
C ALA A 80 15.79 13.66 8.25
N ALA A 81 15.27 12.45 8.04
CA ALA A 81 15.84 11.22 8.60
C ALA A 81 17.04 10.68 7.81
N ASP A 82 17.53 11.43 6.80
CA ASP A 82 18.64 11.06 5.91
C ASP A 82 18.42 9.73 5.17
N MET A 83 17.14 9.40 4.93
CA MET A 83 16.76 8.18 4.24
C MET A 83 16.56 8.49 2.76
N ALA A 84 17.08 7.62 1.89
CA ALA A 84 16.87 7.73 0.45
C ALA A 84 15.36 7.66 0.15
N LEU A 85 14.80 8.79 -0.29
CA LEU A 85 13.39 8.88 -0.65
C LEU A 85 13.20 8.33 -2.07
N LEU A 86 12.35 7.31 -2.22
CA LEU A 86 11.85 6.87 -3.51
C LEU A 86 10.45 7.47 -3.69
N ASP A 87 10.41 8.60 -4.41
CA ASP A 87 9.18 9.32 -4.68
C ASP A 87 8.47 8.70 -5.89
N GLU A 88 7.39 7.96 -5.67
CA GLU A 88 6.62 7.35 -6.76
C GLU A 88 5.45 8.23 -7.25
N GLY A 89 5.16 9.36 -6.59
CA GLY A 89 4.11 10.29 -7.03
C GLY A 89 2.69 9.69 -6.98
N ALA A 90 1.83 10.08 -7.93
CA ALA A 90 0.48 9.52 -8.07
C ALA A 90 0.58 8.09 -8.65
N THR A 91 0.16 7.09 -7.88
CA THR A 91 0.25 5.69 -8.27
C THR A 91 -1.08 4.96 -8.08
N THR A 92 -1.20 3.84 -8.76
CA THR A 92 -2.31 2.89 -8.57
C THR A 92 -1.73 1.58 -8.09
N CYS A 93 -2.08 1.18 -6.87
CA CYS A 93 -1.56 -0.04 -6.25
C CYS A 93 -2.53 -0.53 -5.18
N CYS A 94 -2.57 -1.84 -4.95
CA CYS A 94 -3.42 -2.47 -3.94
C CYS A 94 -4.90 -2.08 -4.10
N TYR A 95 -5.36 -1.95 -5.34
CA TYR A 95 -6.73 -1.58 -5.68
C TYR A 95 -7.19 -0.19 -5.21
N ALA A 96 -6.24 0.71 -4.96
CA ALA A 96 -6.50 2.11 -4.66
C ALA A 96 -5.69 3.01 -5.59
N ARG A 97 -6.25 4.18 -5.91
CA ARG A 97 -5.50 5.32 -6.44
C ARG A 97 -5.02 6.13 -5.25
N SER A 98 -3.71 6.35 -5.15
CA SER A 98 -3.12 7.09 -4.02
C SER A 98 -1.95 7.95 -4.49
N GLU A 99 -1.74 9.06 -3.80
CA GLU A 99 -0.43 9.71 -3.79
C GLU A 99 0.44 9.03 -2.74
N LYS A 100 1.67 8.67 -3.08
CA LYS A 100 2.54 7.97 -2.15
C LYS A 100 4.02 8.23 -2.36
N HIS A 101 4.78 7.97 -1.30
CA HIS A 101 6.24 7.89 -1.36
C HIS A 101 6.73 6.76 -0.47
N TRP A 102 7.93 6.29 -0.79
CA TRP A 102 8.59 5.23 -0.07
C TRP A 102 9.88 5.70 0.55
N VAL A 103 10.20 5.08 1.67
CA VAL A 103 11.48 5.26 2.35
C VAL A 103 11.93 3.91 2.89
N THR A 104 13.23 3.62 2.81
CA THR A 104 13.80 2.37 3.32
C THR A 104 14.64 2.66 4.54
N ASP A 105 14.37 1.95 5.63
CA ASP A 105 15.07 2.15 6.90
C ASP A 105 16.49 1.54 6.90
N PRO A 106 17.30 1.83 7.93
CA PRO A 106 18.68 1.33 8.00
C PRO A 106 18.80 -0.20 8.03
N GLN A 107 17.70 -0.94 8.29
CA GLN A 107 17.65 -2.40 8.28
C GLN A 107 17.07 -2.96 6.97
N GLY A 108 16.72 -2.10 6.02
CA GLY A 108 16.14 -2.50 4.74
C GLY A 108 14.62 -2.67 4.74
N ILE A 109 13.92 -2.27 5.82
CA ILE A 109 12.46 -2.35 5.87
C ILE A 109 11.88 -1.21 5.04
N ALA A 110 10.96 -1.53 4.12
CA ALA A 110 10.24 -0.55 3.33
C ALA A 110 9.12 0.10 4.15
N TRP A 111 9.01 1.41 4.03
CA TRP A 111 7.97 2.24 4.62
C TRP A 111 7.20 2.99 3.54
N GLU A 112 5.88 2.81 3.48
CA GLU A 112 4.96 3.47 2.57
C GLU A 112 4.19 4.57 3.30
N HIS A 113 4.23 5.80 2.80
CA HIS A 113 3.33 6.86 3.23
C HIS A 113 2.41 7.22 2.09
N PHE A 114 1.10 7.26 2.34
CA PHE A 114 0.14 7.47 1.27
C PHE A 114 -1.13 8.18 1.70
N HIS A 115 -1.74 8.85 0.73
CA HIS A 115 -3.07 9.42 0.80
C HIS A 115 -3.94 8.75 -0.28
N THR A 116 -4.98 8.03 0.15
CA THR A 116 -5.90 7.33 -0.77
C THR A 116 -6.92 8.29 -1.35
N LEU A 117 -6.95 8.39 -2.68
CA LEU A 117 -7.84 9.25 -3.45
C LEU A 117 -9.11 8.54 -3.94
N GLY A 118 -9.10 7.20 -3.96
CA GLY A 118 -10.26 6.38 -4.33
C GLY A 118 -9.91 4.92 -4.60
N ASP A 119 -10.92 4.06 -4.71
CA ASP A 119 -10.76 2.66 -5.06
C ASP A 119 -10.72 2.44 -6.58
N ILE A 120 -9.99 1.42 -7.02
CA ILE A 120 -9.96 0.92 -8.40
C ILE A 120 -10.25 -0.59 -8.42
N ALA A 121 -10.71 -1.10 -9.57
CA ALA A 121 -11.11 -2.50 -9.71
C ALA A 121 -9.94 -3.49 -9.92
N VAL A 122 -8.74 -2.97 -10.19
CA VAL A 122 -7.54 -3.77 -10.50
C VAL A 122 -6.42 -3.47 -9.51
N PHE A 123 -5.52 -4.44 -9.29
CA PHE A 123 -4.46 -4.29 -8.29
C PHE A 123 -3.51 -3.13 -8.59
N ARG A 124 -3.19 -2.91 -9.86
CA ARG A 124 -2.43 -1.76 -10.38
C ARG A 124 -3.02 -1.43 -11.75
N GLU A 125 -3.34 -0.17 -12.02
CA GLU A 125 -3.67 0.27 -13.38
C GLU A 125 -2.37 0.27 -14.20
N ALA A 126 -2.42 -0.19 -15.45
CA ALA A 126 -1.27 -0.01 -16.33
C ALA A 126 -1.08 1.50 -16.58
N ASP A 127 0.16 1.99 -16.51
CA ASP A 127 0.45 3.38 -16.83
C ASP A 127 -0.07 3.71 -18.23
N ALA A 128 -0.93 4.74 -18.33
CA ALA A 128 -1.43 5.23 -19.62
C ALA A 128 -0.31 5.80 -20.53
N ALA A 129 0.95 5.82 -20.06
CA ALA A 129 2.10 6.40 -20.74
C ALA A 129 2.86 5.44 -21.67
N SER A 130 2.52 4.14 -21.74
CA SER A 130 3.24 3.18 -22.61
C SER A 130 2.46 2.72 -23.86
N GLY A 131 1.50 3.53 -24.33
CA GLY A 131 0.63 3.20 -25.47
C GLY A 131 0.95 3.89 -26.80
N ALA A 132 2.01 4.71 -26.90
CA ALA A 132 2.32 5.48 -28.10
C ALA A 132 3.77 5.27 -28.58
N CYS A 133 4.10 4.05 -28.99
CA CYS A 133 5.27 3.84 -29.85
C CYS A 133 5.15 2.55 -30.68
N CYS A 134 4.04 2.34 -31.39
CA CYS A 134 3.94 1.36 -32.48
C CYS A 134 2.81 1.74 -33.44
N ALA A 135 3.06 2.72 -34.31
CA ALA A 135 2.42 2.82 -35.63
C ALA A 135 2.98 4.05 -36.41
N ALA A 136 4.14 3.89 -37.04
CA ALA A 136 4.48 4.54 -38.32
C ALA A 136 5.93 4.20 -38.73
N ALA A 137 6.13 3.01 -39.33
CA ALA A 137 7.15 2.75 -40.36
C ALA A 137 7.14 1.26 -40.71
N CYS A 138 6.31 0.86 -41.68
CA CYS A 138 6.70 -0.03 -42.79
C CYS A 138 5.47 -0.29 -43.69
N CYS A 139 5.71 -0.11 -44.99
CA CYS A 139 4.82 -0.21 -46.16
C CYS A 139 3.97 1.04 -46.48
#